data_AF-A0A9E3WU69-F1
#
_entry.id   AF-A0A9E3WU69-F1
#
_cell.length_a   1.000
_cell.length_b   1.000
_cell.length_c   1.000
_cell.angle_alpha   90.00
_cell.angle_beta   90.00
_cell.angle_gamma   90.00
#
_symmetry.space_group_name_H-M   'P 1'
#
loop_
_entity.id
_entity.type
_entity.pdbx_description
1 polymer ?
#
loop_
_entity_poly.entity_id
_entity_poly.type
_entity_poly.pdbx_seq_one_letter_code
_entity_poly.pdbx_strand_id
1 'polypeptide(L)'
;PPLRDRPGDIPQIVDYCLQKLAREKKTRVTKVSPEVLALFAKHTWPGNVRELENVIYRSAVVAQGDAILVKDLPAELGGSAISQSAAPFEAAASAPTAGAITVESAYDFLAKTLAAADAPIIPAVSAALARRVLAAVDGNETVAAKQLGVTKPALKKLLG
;
A
#
# COMPACT_ATOMS: atom_id res chain seq x y z
N PRO A 1 12.63 -9.33 -12.73
CA PRO A 1 12.12 -9.17 -14.12
C PRO A 1 10.62 -8.87 -14.12
N PRO A 2 10.11 -8.09 -15.08
CA PRO A 2 8.70 -7.75 -15.15
C PRO A 2 7.85 -8.97 -15.54
N LEU A 3 6.67 -9.10 -14.94
CA LEU A 3 5.73 -10.22 -15.15
C LEU A 3 5.22 -10.30 -16.59
N ARG A 4 5.36 -9.19 -17.32
CA ARG A 4 5.03 -9.01 -18.74
C ARG A 4 5.80 -9.96 -19.65
N ASP A 5 7.03 -10.30 -19.29
CA ASP A 5 7.89 -11.18 -20.07
C ASP A 5 7.70 -12.68 -19.72
N ARG A 6 6.86 -12.99 -18.71
CA ARG A 6 6.62 -14.36 -18.21
C ARG A 6 5.16 -14.60 -17.79
N PRO A 7 4.20 -14.56 -18.73
CA PRO A 7 2.80 -14.86 -18.43
C PRO A 7 2.58 -16.29 -17.90
N GLY A 8 3.52 -17.21 -18.15
CA GLY A 8 3.50 -18.57 -17.61
C GLY A 8 3.72 -18.68 -16.10
N ASP A 9 4.26 -17.64 -15.45
CA ASP A 9 4.50 -17.62 -14.01
C ASP A 9 3.24 -17.20 -13.22
N ILE A 10 2.22 -16.64 -13.88
CA ILE A 10 0.99 -16.12 -13.24
C ILE A 10 0.30 -17.19 -12.37
N PRO A 11 0.05 -18.43 -12.83
CA PRO A 11 -0.57 -19.44 -11.99
C PRO A 11 0.24 -19.79 -10.73
N GLN A 12 1.57 -19.86 -10.86
CA GLN A 12 2.45 -20.16 -9.73
C GLN A 12 2.46 -19.02 -8.70
N ILE A 13 2.46 -17.78 -9.17
CA ILE A 13 2.39 -16.59 -8.31
C ILE A 13 1.05 -16.54 -7.59
N VAL A 14 -0.05 -16.83 -8.30
CA VAL A 14 -1.39 -16.90 -7.69
C VAL A 14 -1.43 -17.95 -6.58
N ASP A 15 -0.92 -19.15 -6.83
CA ASP A 15 -0.85 -20.22 -5.83
C ASP A 15 0.00 -19.82 -4.61
N TYR A 16 1.15 -19.16 -4.84
CA TYR A 16 2.00 -18.66 -3.77
C TYR A 16 1.27 -17.61 -2.91
N CYS A 17 0.59 -16.64 -3.54
CA CYS A 17 -0.19 -15.62 -2.86
C CYS A 17 -1.31 -16.23 -2.01
N LEU A 18 -2.05 -17.20 -2.56
CA LEU A 18 -3.11 -17.90 -1.83
C LEU A 18 -2.59 -18.70 -0.64
N GLN A 19 -1.48 -19.43 -0.81
CA GLN A 19 -0.84 -20.14 0.31
C GLN A 19 -0.39 -19.18 1.41
N LYS A 20 0.17 -18.03 1.05
CA LYS A 20 0.57 -17.00 2.01
C LYS A 20 -0.62 -16.46 2.79
N LEU A 21 -1.72 -16.15 2.09
CA LEU A 21 -2.96 -15.66 2.70
C LEU A 21 -3.61 -16.69 3.64
N ALA A 22 -3.59 -17.96 3.24
CA ALA A 22 -4.09 -19.07 4.06
C ALA A 22 -3.23 -19.26 5.33
N ARG A 23 -1.90 -19.19 5.21
CA ARG A 23 -0.96 -19.26 6.37
C ARG A 23 -1.17 -18.11 7.35
N GLU A 24 -1.43 -16.91 6.84
CA GLU A 24 -1.72 -15.73 7.67
C GLU A 24 -3.14 -15.77 8.30
N LYS A 25 -3.94 -16.82 8.07
CA LYS A 25 -5.35 -16.97 8.49
C LYS A 25 -6.24 -15.79 8.09
N LYS A 26 -5.88 -15.08 7.02
CA LYS A 26 -6.61 -13.88 6.57
C LYS A 26 -7.84 -14.18 5.73
N THR A 27 -7.95 -15.40 5.19
CA THR A 27 -9.08 -15.81 4.34
C THR A 27 -9.28 -17.34 4.35
N ARG A 28 -10.47 -17.79 3.92
CA ARG A 28 -10.78 -19.21 3.64
C ARG A 28 -10.58 -19.59 2.18
N VAL A 29 -10.22 -18.62 1.34
CA VAL A 29 -9.96 -18.81 -0.08
C VAL A 29 -8.69 -19.63 -0.27
N THR A 30 -8.80 -20.72 -1.03
CA THR A 30 -7.70 -21.63 -1.35
C THR A 30 -7.46 -21.77 -2.85
N LYS A 31 -8.38 -21.29 -3.68
CA LYS A 31 -8.34 -21.44 -5.14
C LYS A 31 -8.79 -20.19 -5.88
N VAL A 32 -8.47 -20.14 -7.16
CA VAL A 32 -8.96 -19.13 -8.09
C VAL A 32 -9.71 -19.85 -9.21
N SER A 33 -10.82 -19.28 -9.66
CA SER A 33 -11.56 -19.86 -10.80
C SER A 33 -10.74 -19.76 -12.10
N PRO A 34 -10.89 -20.71 -13.03
CA PRO A 34 -10.17 -20.70 -14.31
C PRO A 34 -10.48 -19.44 -15.15
N GLU A 35 -11.68 -18.87 -15.00
CA GLU A 35 -12.07 -17.62 -15.66
C GLU A 35 -11.23 -16.43 -15.16
N VAL A 36 -10.99 -16.35 -13.85
CA VAL A 36 -10.14 -15.32 -13.24
C VAL A 36 -8.68 -15.49 -13.66
N LEU A 37 -8.18 -16.72 -13.73
CA LEU A 37 -6.82 -16.97 -14.24
C LEU A 37 -6.67 -16.52 -15.70
N ALA A 38 -7.67 -16.77 -16.53
CA ALA A 38 -7.69 -16.30 -17.92
C ALA A 38 -7.70 -14.77 -18.00
N LEU A 39 -8.41 -14.09 -17.10
CA LEU A 39 -8.39 -12.63 -17.01
C LEU A 39 -7.02 -12.10 -16.56
N PHE A 40 -6.41 -12.70 -15.54
CA PHE A 40 -5.08 -12.32 -15.08
C PHE A 40 -4.01 -12.51 -16.16
N ALA A 41 -4.12 -13.56 -16.98
CA ALA A 41 -3.21 -13.82 -18.09
C ALA A 41 -3.39 -12.84 -19.26
N LYS A 42 -4.60 -12.33 -19.48
CA LYS A 42 -4.91 -11.35 -20.53
C LYS A 42 -4.63 -9.91 -20.13
N HIS A 43 -4.64 -9.62 -18.83
CA HIS A 43 -4.46 -8.25 -18.34
C HIS A 43 -2.99 -7.83 -18.38
N THR A 44 -2.75 -6.60 -18.84
CA THR A 44 -1.41 -6.02 -18.84
C THR A 44 -1.18 -5.35 -17.50
N TRP A 45 -0.38 -5.96 -16.63
CA TRP A 45 -0.06 -5.44 -15.30
C TRP A 45 0.91 -4.24 -15.39
N PRO A 46 0.49 -2.99 -15.08
CA PRO A 46 1.39 -1.84 -15.01
C PRO A 46 2.50 -1.99 -13.96
N GLY A 47 2.22 -2.62 -12.83
CA GLY A 47 3.08 -2.81 -11.67
C GLY A 47 3.44 -4.26 -11.35
N ASN A 48 4.07 -5.00 -12.28
CA ASN A 48 4.70 -6.32 -12.04
C ASN A 48 3.90 -7.28 -11.13
N VAL A 49 4.58 -7.98 -10.20
CA VAL A 49 4.05 -8.98 -9.26
C VAL A 49 3.22 -8.34 -8.16
N ARG A 50 3.58 -7.12 -7.75
CA ARG A 50 2.95 -6.43 -6.62
C ARG A 50 1.49 -6.08 -6.90
N GLU A 51 1.18 -5.74 -8.14
CA GLU A 51 -0.19 -5.41 -8.51
C GLU A 51 -1.09 -6.64 -8.57
N LEU A 52 -0.58 -7.74 -9.14
CA LEU A 52 -1.24 -9.05 -9.10
C LEU A 52 -1.47 -9.49 -7.65
N GLU A 53 -0.45 -9.39 -6.79
CA GLU A 53 -0.57 -9.65 -5.35
C GLU A 53 -1.68 -8.82 -4.70
N ASN A 54 -1.74 -7.52 -5.00
CA ASN A 54 -2.71 -6.60 -4.39
C ASN A 54 -4.14 -6.87 -4.87
N VAL A 55 -4.32 -7.27 -6.13
CA VAL A 55 -5.61 -7.71 -6.66
C VAL A 55 -6.04 -9.02 -6.00
N ILE A 56 -5.16 -10.01 -5.90
CA ILE A 56 -5.46 -11.30 -5.23
C ILE A 56 -5.81 -11.07 -3.76
N TYR A 57 -5.06 -10.22 -3.04
CA TYR A 57 -5.32 -9.90 -1.65
C TYR A 57 -6.72 -9.32 -1.45
N ARG A 58 -7.08 -8.30 -2.23
CA ARG A 58 -8.39 -7.64 -2.15
C ARG A 58 -9.53 -8.60 -2.50
N SER A 59 -9.37 -9.36 -3.58
CA SER A 59 -10.39 -10.31 -4.03
C SER A 59 -10.58 -11.44 -3.01
N ALA A 60 -9.50 -11.90 -2.37
CA ALA A 60 -9.56 -12.94 -1.35
C ALA A 60 -10.18 -12.50 -0.02
N VAL A 61 -10.16 -11.19 0.29
CA VAL A 61 -10.81 -10.62 1.49
C VAL A 61 -12.33 -10.52 1.29
N VAL A 62 -12.77 -10.26 0.07
CA VAL A 62 -14.20 -10.06 -0.26
C VAL A 62 -14.88 -11.38 -0.65
N ALA A 63 -14.13 -12.32 -1.22
CA ALA A 63 -14.65 -13.63 -1.60
C ALA A 63 -15.27 -14.34 -0.38
N GLN A 64 -16.56 -14.66 -0.51
CA GLN A 64 -17.34 -15.31 0.56
C GLN A 64 -17.16 -16.84 0.59
N GLY A 65 -16.39 -17.40 -0.36
CA GLY A 65 -16.20 -18.84 -0.55
C GLY A 65 -14.74 -19.29 -0.45
N ASP A 66 -14.48 -20.51 -0.92
CA ASP A 66 -13.15 -21.12 -1.00
C ASP A 66 -12.40 -20.76 -2.30
N ALA A 67 -13.08 -20.10 -3.25
CA ALA A 67 -12.52 -19.69 -4.53
C ALA A 67 -12.79 -18.22 -4.88
N ILE A 68 -11.82 -17.57 -5.52
CA ILE A 68 -12.00 -16.23 -6.12
C ILE A 68 -12.74 -16.36 -7.45
N LEU A 69 -13.88 -15.67 -7.56
CA LEU A 69 -14.69 -15.61 -8.77
C LEU A 69 -14.56 -14.24 -9.44
N VAL A 70 -14.96 -14.15 -10.71
CA VAL A 70 -14.88 -12.89 -11.49
C VAL A 70 -15.61 -11.74 -10.80
N LYS A 71 -16.74 -12.03 -10.14
CA LYS A 71 -17.52 -11.05 -9.37
C LYS A 71 -16.76 -10.44 -8.19
N ASP A 72 -15.75 -11.14 -7.66
CA ASP A 72 -14.97 -10.73 -6.50
C ASP A 72 -13.74 -9.89 -6.93
N LEU A 73 -13.49 -9.77 -8.25
CA LEU A 73 -12.42 -8.96 -8.81
C LEU A 73 -12.78 -7.47 -8.84
N PRO A 74 -11.76 -6.59 -8.88
CA PRO A 74 -11.97 -5.17 -9.14
C PRO A 74 -12.55 -4.91 -10.54
N ALA A 75 -13.22 -3.76 -10.68
CA ALA A 75 -13.90 -3.35 -11.91
C ALA A 75 -12.96 -3.28 -13.14
N GLU A 76 -11.68 -2.95 -12.92
CA GLU A 76 -10.60 -2.94 -13.93
C GLU A 76 -10.45 -4.30 -14.66
N LEU A 77 -10.87 -5.39 -14.02
CA LEU A 77 -10.79 -6.77 -14.54
C LEU A 77 -12.17 -7.35 -14.89
N GLY A 78 -13.23 -6.54 -14.87
CA GLY A 78 -14.60 -6.95 -15.22
C GLY A 78 -15.44 -7.52 -14.06
N GLY A 79 -15.01 -7.33 -12.81
CA GLY A 79 -15.81 -7.70 -11.62
C GLY A 79 -16.87 -6.66 -11.24
N SER A 80 -17.79 -7.06 -10.36
CA SER A 80 -18.86 -6.15 -9.89
C SER A 80 -18.23 -4.98 -9.15
N ALA A 81 -18.67 -3.76 -9.45
CA ALA A 81 -18.04 -2.50 -9.07
C ALA A 81 -17.62 -2.46 -7.58
N ILE A 82 -16.39 -2.89 -7.32
CA ILE A 82 -15.67 -2.49 -6.12
C ILE A 82 -15.42 -1.01 -6.33
N SER A 83 -16.15 -0.16 -5.58
CA SER A 83 -16.08 1.30 -5.67
C SER A 83 -14.67 1.76 -5.94
N GLN A 84 -14.50 2.39 -7.10
CA GLN A 84 -13.27 3.05 -7.50
C GLN A 84 -12.88 4.08 -6.45
N SER A 85 -11.92 3.71 -5.62
CA SER A 85 -11.03 4.66 -4.96
C SER A 85 -9.62 4.09 -5.00
N ALA A 86 -9.09 4.06 -6.22
CA ALA A 86 -7.66 3.97 -6.53
C ALA A 86 -7.53 4.29 -8.02
N ALA A 87 -7.30 5.57 -8.33
CA ALA A 87 -6.90 5.96 -9.66
C ALA A 87 -5.47 5.42 -9.96
N PRO A 88 -5.12 5.20 -11.24
CA PRO A 88 -3.86 4.63 -11.69
C PRO A 88 -2.67 5.48 -11.27
N PHE A 89 -1.68 4.87 -10.64
CA PHE A 89 -0.37 5.47 -10.43
C PHE A 89 0.49 5.19 -11.67
N GLU A 90 0.44 6.07 -12.66
CA GLU A 90 1.61 6.82 -13.16
C GLU A 90 1.32 7.62 -14.44
N ALA A 91 1.81 8.86 -14.40
CA ALA A 91 2.22 9.72 -15.52
C ALA A 91 1.16 10.47 -16.36
N ALA A 92 0.99 11.74 -15.95
CA ALA A 92 1.01 12.97 -16.76
C ALA A 92 -0.24 13.86 -16.73
N ALA A 93 0.04 15.12 -16.34
CA ALA A 93 -0.66 16.37 -16.66
C ALA A 93 -1.87 16.81 -15.81
N SER A 94 -1.55 17.73 -14.89
CA SER A 94 -2.28 19.00 -14.65
C SER A 94 -3.73 18.96 -14.17
N ALA A 95 -3.92 18.93 -12.84
CA ALA A 95 -4.76 19.90 -12.11
C ALA A 95 -4.64 19.69 -10.59
N PRO A 96 -4.64 20.76 -9.77
CA PRO A 96 -4.67 20.64 -8.33
C PRO A 96 -6.11 20.36 -7.87
N THR A 97 -6.40 19.13 -7.44
CA THR A 97 -7.61 18.86 -6.64
C THR A 97 -7.31 19.22 -5.20
N ALA A 98 -7.88 20.34 -4.75
CA ALA A 98 -7.85 20.77 -3.35
C ALA A 98 -8.43 19.65 -2.45
N GLY A 99 -7.59 19.04 -1.61
CA GLY A 99 -8.07 18.26 -0.46
C GLY A 99 -7.38 16.93 -0.16
N ALA A 100 -6.67 16.32 -1.11
CA ALA A 100 -5.90 15.11 -0.82
C ALA A 100 -4.44 15.48 -0.54
N ILE A 101 -4.06 15.55 0.74
CA ILE A 101 -2.65 15.65 1.12
C ILE A 101 -1.99 14.32 0.72
N THR A 102 -1.31 14.31 -0.42
CA THR A 102 -0.47 13.20 -0.82
C THR A 102 0.88 13.30 -0.13
N VAL A 103 1.56 12.16 0.03
CA VAL A 103 2.90 12.14 0.62
C VAL A 103 3.87 12.95 -0.25
N GLU A 104 3.76 12.87 -1.58
CA GLU A 104 4.49 13.76 -2.50
C GLU A 104 4.23 15.24 -2.22
N SER A 105 2.97 15.67 -2.07
CA SER A 105 2.65 17.08 -1.79
C SER A 105 3.21 17.55 -0.44
N ALA A 106 3.30 16.65 0.55
CA ALA A 106 3.94 16.94 1.82
C ALA A 106 5.47 17.09 1.67
N TYR A 107 6.11 16.26 0.85
CA TYR A 107 7.53 16.42 0.53
C TYR A 107 7.83 17.70 -0.24
N ASP A 108 7.00 18.05 -1.22
CA ASP A 108 7.14 19.31 -1.97
C ASP A 108 6.98 20.53 -1.05
N PHE A 109 6.02 20.48 -0.13
CA PHE A 109 5.83 21.53 0.87
C PHE A 109 7.04 21.65 1.80
N LEU A 110 7.58 20.52 2.29
CA LEU A 110 8.78 20.52 3.14
C LEU A 110 10.01 21.03 2.39
N ALA A 111 10.20 20.63 1.13
CA ALA A 111 11.31 21.07 0.28
C ALA A 111 11.25 22.58 0.01
N LYS A 112 10.05 23.12 -0.25
CA LYS A 112 9.83 24.56 -0.42
C LYS A 112 10.09 25.33 0.88
N THR A 113 9.66 24.78 2.02
CA THR A 113 9.91 25.39 3.34
C THR A 113 11.39 25.37 3.68
N LEU A 114 12.10 24.29 3.37
CA LEU A 114 13.57 24.16 3.50
C LEU A 114 14.32 25.22 2.69
N ALA A 115 13.89 25.48 1.45
CA ALA A 115 14.52 26.48 0.59
C ALA A 115 14.32 27.93 1.09
N ALA A 116 13.31 28.16 1.94
CA ALA A 116 12.94 29.49 2.44
C ALA A 116 13.31 29.73 3.92
N ALA A 117 13.77 28.70 4.64
CA ALA A 117 14.03 28.79 6.08
C ALA A 117 15.53 28.84 6.39
N ASP A 118 15.95 29.83 7.17
CA ASP A 118 17.33 29.93 7.69
C ASP A 118 17.62 29.00 8.89
N ALA A 119 16.58 28.39 9.47
CA ALA A 119 16.69 27.54 10.66
C ALA A 119 16.72 26.04 10.29
N PRO A 120 17.42 25.20 11.07
CA PRO A 120 17.46 23.76 10.83
C PRO A 120 16.07 23.14 11.03
N ILE A 121 15.45 22.71 9.93
CA ILE A 121 14.07 22.18 9.93
C ILE A 121 13.98 20.78 10.55
N ILE A 122 15.05 19.99 10.42
CA ILE A 122 15.04 18.58 10.83
C ILE A 122 14.72 18.45 12.32
N PRO A 123 15.38 19.16 13.25
CA PRO A 123 14.98 19.16 14.66
C PRO A 123 13.50 19.49 14.89
N ALA A 124 12.97 20.51 14.21
CA ALA A 124 11.58 20.95 14.39
C ALA A 124 10.57 19.90 13.90
N VAL A 125 10.80 19.33 12.71
CA VAL A 125 9.94 18.28 12.14
C VAL A 125 10.05 17.00 12.96
N SER A 126 11.25 16.61 13.35
CA SER A 126 11.49 15.39 14.15
C SER A 126 10.78 15.47 15.50
N ALA A 127 10.88 16.62 16.20
CA ALA A 127 10.18 16.85 17.46
C ALA A 127 8.66 16.83 17.28
N ALA A 128 8.16 17.49 16.24
CA ALA A 128 6.73 17.52 15.92
C ALA A 128 6.16 16.13 15.59
N LEU A 129 6.94 15.28 14.91
CA LEU A 129 6.55 13.90 14.61
C LEU A 129 6.60 13.03 15.88
N ALA A 130 7.68 13.15 16.66
CA ALA A 130 7.85 12.41 17.91
C ALA A 130 6.70 12.66 18.90
N ARG A 131 6.27 13.92 19.06
CA ARG A 131 5.13 14.27 19.93
C ARG A 131 3.82 13.64 19.46
N ARG A 132 3.57 13.60 18.15
CA ARG A 132 2.35 13.01 17.58
C ARG A 132 2.31 11.50 17.75
N VAL A 133 3.43 10.82 17.49
CA VAL A 133 3.52 9.37 17.69
C VAL A 133 3.35 9.03 19.16
N LEU A 134 4.00 9.79 20.06
CA LEU A 134 3.88 9.58 21.50
C LEU A 134 2.42 9.76 21.99
N ALA A 135 1.71 10.76 21.47
CA ALA A 135 0.29 10.97 21.77
C ALA A 135 -0.59 9.84 21.22
N ALA A 136 -0.30 9.31 20.03
CA ALA A 136 -1.06 8.22 19.42
C ALA A 136 -0.91 6.86 20.13
N VAL A 137 0.11 6.72 20.99
CA VAL A 137 0.37 5.49 21.77
C VAL A 137 0.23 5.72 23.28
N ASP A 138 -0.60 6.70 23.67
CA ASP A 138 -0.92 7.03 25.07
C ASP A 138 0.31 7.27 25.96
N GLY A 139 1.35 7.90 25.42
CA GLY A 139 2.57 8.20 26.16
C GLY A 139 3.54 7.03 26.30
N ASN A 140 3.30 5.88 25.66
CA ASN A 140 4.19 4.74 25.73
C ASN A 140 5.49 4.98 24.92
N GLU A 141 6.51 5.51 25.60
CA GLU A 141 7.83 5.83 25.03
C GLU A 141 8.48 4.63 24.30
N THR A 142 8.30 3.41 24.79
CA THR A 142 8.92 2.21 24.20
C THR A 142 8.27 1.87 22.85
N VAL A 143 6.94 1.97 22.77
CA VAL A 143 6.19 1.75 21.52
C VAL A 143 6.44 2.88 20.54
N ALA A 144 6.45 4.13 21.01
CA ALA A 144 6.74 5.30 20.18
C ALA A 144 8.13 5.22 19.55
N ALA A 145 9.16 4.89 20.34
CA ALA A 145 10.53 4.72 19.85
C ALA A 145 10.62 3.62 18.79
N LYS A 146 9.93 2.48 19.01
CA LYS A 146 9.86 1.37 18.06
C LYS A 146 9.19 1.77 16.73
N GLN A 147 8.08 2.51 16.77
CA GLN A 147 7.38 2.98 15.57
C GLN A 147 8.19 4.00 14.78
N LEU A 148 8.96 4.84 15.47
CA LEU A 148 9.86 5.82 14.86
C LEU A 148 11.20 5.21 14.42
N GLY A 149 11.48 3.94 14.75
CA GLY A 149 12.73 3.27 14.43
C GLY A 149 13.95 3.82 15.17
N VAL A 150 13.75 4.51 16.30
CA VAL A 150 14.82 5.12 17.10
C VAL A 150 14.95 4.46 18.47
N THR A 151 16.07 4.69 19.15
CA THR A 151 16.23 4.25 20.54
C THR A 151 15.46 5.16 21.49
N LYS A 152 15.05 4.63 22.66
CA LYS A 152 14.34 5.40 23.69
C LYS A 152 15.12 6.66 24.17
N PRO A 153 16.45 6.64 24.33
CA PRO A 153 17.23 7.85 24.58
C PRO A 153 17.20 8.86 23.42
N ALA A 154 17.23 8.38 22.17
CA ALA A 154 17.13 9.25 21.00
C ALA A 154 15.74 9.90 20.90
N LEU A 155 14.66 9.17 21.24
CA LEU A 155 13.32 9.73 21.34
C LEU A 155 13.25 10.89 22.35
N LYS A 156 13.88 10.75 23.53
CA LYS A 156 13.91 11.82 24.54
C LYS A 156 14.64 13.05 24.00
N LYS A 157 15.79 12.87 23.37
CA LYS A 157 16.56 13.95 22.73
C LYS A 157 15.78 14.67 21.62
N LEU A 158 14.84 13.99 20.95
CA LEU A 158 13.94 14.60 19.97
C LEU A 158 12.81 15.43 20.60
N LEU A 159 12.43 15.15 21.85
CA LEU A 159 11.34 15.83 22.55
C LEU A 159 11.80 17.04 23.37
N GLY A 160 13.07 17.04 23.80
CA GLY A 160 13.74 18.09 24.57
C GLY A 160 15.06 17.59 25.14
#